data_AF-A0A950EBQ8-F1
#
_entry.id   AF-A0A950EBQ8-F1
#
_cell.length_a   1.000
_cell.length_b   1.000
_cell.length_c   1.000
_cell.angle_alpha   90.00
_cell.angle_beta   90.00
_cell.angle_gamma   90.00
#
_symmetry.space_group_name_H-M   'P 1'
#
loop_
_entity.id
_entity.type
_entity.pdbx_description
1 polymer ?
#
loop_
_entity_poly.entity_id
_entity_poly.type
_entity_poly.pdbx_seq_one_letter_code
_entity_poly.pdbx_strand_id
1 'polypeptide(L)' 'MHWHYHPVISVGYVVSGELTVEKRETGERATVRAGQALPETIGTTHRGFTTNGPVELSVFYAGQAGLPITVNQE' A
#
# COMPACT_ATOMS: atom_id res chain seq x y z
N MET A 1 6.47 8.15 -3.67
CA MET A 1 6.94 7.44 -2.46
C MET A 1 7.84 6.29 -2.89
N HIS A 2 8.81 5.94 -2.04
CA HIS A 2 9.81 4.91 -2.33
C HIS A 2 9.22 3.49 -2.23
N TRP A 3 9.94 2.52 -2.78
CA TRP A 3 9.63 1.10 -2.65
C TRP A 3 9.69 0.69 -1.18
N HIS A 4 8.71 -0.09 -0.73
CA HIS A 4 8.67 -0.60 0.65
C HIS A 4 7.85 -1.88 0.72
N TYR A 5 7.92 -2.57 1.85
CA TYR A 5 7.03 -3.67 2.16
C TYR A 5 6.56 -3.59 3.62
N HIS A 6 5.46 -4.28 3.91
CA HIS A 6 4.92 -4.43 5.26
C HIS A 6 5.17 -5.87 5.73
N PRO A 7 5.92 -6.09 6.83
CA PRO A 7 6.15 -7.43 7.39
C PRO A 7 4.97 -7.90 8.26
N VAL A 8 3.94 -7.07 8.39
CA VAL A 8 2.71 -7.32 9.15
C VAL A 8 1.51 -7.21 8.22
N ILE A 9 0.32 -7.63 8.66
CA ILE A 9 -0.90 -7.39 7.91
C ILE A 9 -1.10 -5.88 7.79
N SER A 10 -1.30 -5.40 6.57
CA SER A 10 -1.62 -4.01 6.28
C SER A 10 -2.84 -4.00 5.35
N VAL A 11 -3.84 -3.20 5.73
CA VAL A 11 -5.10 -3.08 5.01
C VAL A 11 -5.38 -1.60 4.83
N GLY A 12 -5.18 -1.10 3.62
CA GLY A 12 -5.58 0.24 3.24
C GLY A 12 -7.02 0.28 2.72
N TYR A 13 -7.74 1.36 3.00
CA TYR A 13 -9.04 1.68 2.43
C TYR A 13 -8.99 3.08 1.82
N VAL A 14 -9.45 3.22 0.58
CA VAL A 14 -9.48 4.51 -0.10
C VAL A 14 -10.74 5.26 0.33
N VAL A 15 -10.54 6.35 1.07
CA VAL A 15 -11.61 7.26 1.51
C VAL A 15 -12.06 8.14 0.35
N SER A 16 -11.09 8.75 -0.35
CA SER A 16 -11.33 9.62 -1.50
C SER A 16 -10.15 9.55 -2.50
N GLY A 17 -10.43 9.84 -3.77
CA GLY A 17 -9.42 9.80 -4.84
C GLY A 17 -9.14 8.38 -5.39
N GLU A 18 -7.94 8.21 -5.96
CA GLU A 18 -7.49 6.98 -6.60
C GLU A 18 -6.00 6.74 -6.33
N LEU A 19 -5.63 5.51 -6.01
CA LEU A 19 -4.26 5.06 -5.82
C LEU A 19 -3.93 3.96 -6.84
N THR A 20 -2.78 4.07 -7.50
CA THR A 20 -2.18 2.93 -8.21
C THR A 20 -1.09 2.32 -7.34
N VAL A 21 -1.19 1.01 -7.12
CA VAL A 21 -0.18 0.20 -6.44
C VAL A 21 0.56 -0.62 -7.48
N GLU A 22 1.89 -0.62 -7.40
CA GLU A 22 2.76 -1.40 -8.28
C GLU A 22 3.65 -2.32 -7.45
N LYS A 23 3.73 -3.60 -7.81
CA LYS A 23 4.66 -4.58 -7.23
C LYS A 23 6.01 -4.50 -7.93
N ARG A 24 7.11 -4.45 -7.17
CA ARG A 24 8.46 -4.27 -7.72
C ARG A 24 8.90 -5.46 -8.57
N GLU A 25 8.63 -6.67 -8.09
CA GLU A 25 9.16 -7.90 -8.66
C GLU A 25 8.47 -8.29 -9.98
N THR A 26 7.17 -8.01 -10.10
CA THR A 26 6.37 -8.41 -11.26
C THR A 26 6.01 -7.27 -12.20
N GLY A 27 6.08 -6.01 -11.73
CA GLY A 27 5.53 -4.85 -12.43
C GLY A 27 4.00 -4.84 -12.51
N GLU A 28 3.32 -5.78 -11.84
CA GLU A 28 1.87 -5.82 -11.76
C GLU A 28 1.34 -4.54 -11.11
N ARG A 29 0.29 -3.96 -11.70
CA ARG A 29 -0.34 -2.75 -11.22
C ARG A 29 -1.82 -2.97 -10.96
N ALA A 30 -2.31 -2.41 -9.87
CA ALA A 30 -3.71 -2.35 -9.53
C ALA A 30 -4.09 -0.92 -9.17
N THR A 31 -5.21 -0.45 -9.72
CA THR A 31 -5.77 0.86 -9.40
C THR A 31 -6.98 0.68 -8.49
N VAL A 32 -6.92 1.32 -7.33
CA VAL A 32 -7.90 1.22 -6.25
C VAL A 32 -8.54 2.59 -6.05
N ARG A 33 -9.88 2.62 -5.96
CA ARG A 33 -10.68 3.84 -5.92
C ARG A 33 -11.44 3.97 -4.61
N ALA A 34 -11.93 5.19 -4.34
CA ALA A 34 -12.79 5.47 -3.20
C ALA A 34 -13.86 4.38 -2.99
N GLY A 35 -13.97 3.86 -1.77
CA GLY A 35 -14.86 2.74 -1.44
C GLY A 35 -14.21 1.36 -1.48
N GLN A 36 -12.98 1.24 -1.96
CA GLN A 36 -12.30 -0.04 -2.11
C GLN A 36 -11.15 -0.21 -1.11
N ALA A 37 -10.95 -1.45 -0.67
CA ALA A 37 -9.77 -1.86 0.08
C ALA A 37 -8.61 -2.19 -0.87
N LEU A 38 -7.39 -1.90 -0.44
CA LEU A 38 -6.17 -2.31 -1.12
C LEU A 38 -5.98 -3.82 -0.93
N PRO A 39 -5.73 -4.57 -2.01
CA PRO A 39 -5.29 -5.95 -1.91
C PRO A 39 -3.80 -5.96 -1.56
N GLU A 40 -3.44 -5.74 -0.31
CA GLU A 40 -2.04 -5.73 0.10
C GLU A 40 -1.51 -7.13 0.41
N THR A 41 -0.36 -7.44 -0.19
CA THR A 41 0.33 -8.72 -0.05
C THR A 41 1.44 -8.58 0.99
N ILE A 42 1.26 -9.23 2.14
CA ILE A 42 2.24 -9.26 3.23
C ILE A 42 3.61 -9.66 2.67
N GLY A 43 4.65 -8.90 3.01
CA GLY A 43 6.02 -9.19 2.58
C GLY A 43 6.34 -8.90 1.12
N THR A 44 5.44 -8.26 0.35
CA THR A 44 5.72 -7.89 -1.06
C THR A 44 6.17 -6.44 -1.18
N THR A 45 7.26 -6.22 -1.91
CA THR A 45 7.74 -4.86 -2.20
C THR A 45 6.82 -4.17 -3.18
N HIS A 46 6.29 -3.01 -2.79
CA HIS A 46 5.40 -2.24 -3.64
C HIS A 46 5.59 -0.73 -3.44
N ARG A 47 4.93 0.05 -4.29
CA ARG A 47 4.79 1.49 -4.12
C ARG A 47 3.38 1.92 -4.52
N GLY A 48 2.83 2.85 -3.75
CA GLY A 48 1.62 3.58 -4.11
C GLY A 48 1.96 4.93 -4.73
N PHE A 49 1.27 5.30 -5.80
CA PHE A 49 1.33 6.63 -6.39
C PHE A 49 0.00 7.06 -6.99
N THR A 50 -0.20 8.37 -7.10
CA THR A 50 -1.36 8.96 -7.76
C THR A 50 -0.94 9.67 -9.04
N THR A 51 -1.87 9.80 -9.98
CA THR A 51 -1.64 10.45 -11.29
C THR A 51 -2.52 11.68 -11.48
N ASN A 52 -3.81 11.58 -11.13
CA ASN A 52 -4.84 12.59 -11.46
C ASN A 52 -5.31 13.42 -10.24
N GLY A 53 -4.61 13.36 -9.10
CA GLY A 53 -4.98 14.12 -7.91
C GLY A 53 -4.49 13.48 -6.60
N PRO A 54 -4.83 14.07 -5.46
CA PRO A 54 -4.54 13.48 -4.15
C PRO A 54 -5.41 12.24 -3.90
N VAL A 55 -4.96 11.39 -2.98
CA VAL A 55 -5.72 10.26 -2.45
C VAL A 55 -5.70 10.33 -0.93
N GLU A 56 -6.81 9.96 -0.31
CA GLU A 56 -6.94 9.84 1.14
C GLU A 56 -7.12 8.37 1.51
N LEU A 57 -6.28 7.88 2.41
CA LEU A 57 -6.23 6.48 2.83
C LEU A 57 -6.48 6.38 4.35
N SER A 58 -7.30 5.42 4.74
CA SER A 58 -7.29 4.87 6.11
C SER A 58 -6.56 3.55 6.08
N VAL A 59 -5.48 3.42 6.85
CA VAL A 59 -4.64 2.21 6.84
C VAL A 59 -4.59 1.57 8.21
N PHE A 60 -4.87 0.28 8.25
CA PHE A 60 -4.86 -0.53 9.47
C PHE A 60 -3.69 -1.51 9.40
N TYR A 61 -2.92 -1.57 10.48
CA TYR A 61 -1.83 -2.52 10.65
C TYR A 61 -2.18 -3.50 11.77
N ALA A 62 -2.01 -4.80 11.51
CA ALA A 62 -2.17 -5.84 12.52
C ALA A 62 -0.89 -6.68 12.60
N GLY A 63 -0.23 -6.63 13.75
CA GLY A 63 1.05 -7.30 14.01
C GLY A 63 1.38 -7.34 15.50
N GLN A 64 2.60 -7.78 15.82
CA GLN A 64 3.09 -7.82 17.20
C GLN A 64 3.78 -6.51 17.58
N ALA A 65 3.71 -6.17 18.87
CA ALA A 65 4.42 -5.02 19.42
C ALA A 65 5.94 -5.14 19.17
N GLY A 66 6.57 -4.05 18.77
CA GLY A 66 8.00 -3.99 18.49
C GLY A 66 8.42 -4.39 17.07
N LEU A 67 7.51 -4.91 16.23
CA LEU A 67 7.78 -5.12 14.81
C LEU A 67 7.62 -3.81 14.01
N PRO A 68 8.47 -3.56 13.00
CA PRO A 68 8.27 -2.43 12.10
C PRO A 68 7.00 -2.63 11.28
N ILE A 69 6.18 -1.59 11.10
CA ILE A 69 5.00 -1.64 10.24
C ILE A 69 5.34 -1.44 8.76
N THR A 70 6.46 -0.79 8.46
CA THR A 70 6.95 -0.51 7.10
C THR A 70 8.47 -0.65 7.08
N VAL A 71 8.99 -1.32 6.07
CA VAL A 71 10.43 -1.41 5.79
C VAL A 71 10.68 -0.82 4.41
N ASN A 72 11.44 0.27 4.35
CA ASN A 72 11.81 0.92 3.10
C ASN A 72 12.87 0.10 2.36
N GLN A 73 12.79 0.10 1.04
CA GLN A 73 13.75 -0.51 0.13
C GLN A 73 14.42 0.58 -0.70
N GLU A 74 15.72 0.41 -0.97
CA GLU A 74 16.46 1.23 -1.94
C GLU A 74 15.96 1.01 -3.38
#